data_AF-A0A5C6EBW6-F1
#
_entry.id   AF-A0A5C6EBW6-F1
#
_cell.length_a   1.000
_cell.length_b   1.000
_cell.length_c   1.000
_cell.angle_alpha   90.00
_cell.angle_beta   90.00
_cell.angle_gamma   90.00
#
_symmetry.space_group_name_H-M   'P 1'
#
loop_
_entity.id
_entity.type
_entity.pdbx_description
1 polymer ?
#
loop_
_entity_poly.entity_id
_entity_poly.type
_entity_poly.pdbx_seq_one_letter_code
_entity_poly.pdbx_strand_id
1 'polypeptide(L)' 'MAKKKAKTATKKKALTLNDIYDQVSRKADTQGVKINVAETKRVLACFFDVLEDYKAVDAFDFVAKGLKRAGGRRR' A
#
# COMPACT_ATOMS: atom_id res chain seq x y z
N MET A 1 25.23 14.18 37.10
CA MET A 1 24.39 13.02 36.71
C MET A 1 23.54 13.40 35.50
N ALA A 2 24.09 13.33 34.28
CA ALA A 2 23.38 13.71 33.06
C ALA A 2 22.52 12.54 32.55
N LYS A 3 21.19 12.70 32.56
CA LYS A 3 20.23 11.74 32.01
C LYS A 3 20.45 11.58 30.50
N LYS A 4 21.05 10.45 30.10
CA LYS A 4 21.18 10.01 28.71
C LYS A 4 19.78 9.67 28.19
N LYS A 5 19.23 10.49 27.29
CA LYS A 5 17.96 10.24 26.58
C LYS A 5 18.09 8.91 25.83
N ALA A 6 17.26 7.94 26.23
CA ALA A 6 17.11 6.68 25.51
C ALA A 6 16.61 6.96 24.09
N LYS A 7 17.35 6.51 23.07
CA LYS A 7 16.86 6.45 21.69
C LYS A 7 15.74 5.42 21.67
N THR A 8 14.50 5.89 21.58
CA THR A 8 13.33 5.05 21.36
C THR A 8 13.48 4.42 19.98
N ALA A 9 13.90 3.16 19.94
CA ALA A 9 13.83 2.35 18.74
C ALA A 9 12.35 2.18 18.39
N THR A 10 11.90 2.86 17.34
CA THR A 10 10.57 2.69 16.77
C THR A 10 10.46 1.25 16.30
N LYS A 11 9.83 0.38 17.10
CA LYS A 11 9.29 -0.90 16.61
C LYS A 11 8.46 -0.55 15.38
N LYS A 12 8.87 -0.98 14.18
CA LYS A 12 8.02 -0.94 12.99
C LYS A 12 6.76 -1.73 13.35
N LYS A 13 5.69 -1.00 13.65
CA LYS A 13 4.36 -1.56 13.88
C LYS A 13 4.09 -2.47 12.68
N ALA A 14 3.68 -3.72 12.91
CA ALA A 14 3.27 -4.60 11.83
C ALA A 14 2.18 -3.86 11.05
N LEU A 15 2.50 -3.48 9.81
CA LEU A 15 1.58 -2.74 8.96
C LEU A 15 0.39 -3.65 8.68
N THR A 16 -0.79 -3.20 9.08
CA THR A 16 -2.03 -3.90 8.77
C THR A 16 -2.42 -3.63 7.32
N LEU A 17 -3.33 -4.45 6.80
CA LEU A 17 -3.89 -4.28 5.45
C LEU A 17 -4.56 -2.90 5.31
N ASN A 18 -5.22 -2.42 6.38
CA ASN A 18 -5.78 -1.07 6.46
C ASN A 18 -4.71 0.04 6.41
N ASP A 19 -3.56 -0.15 7.06
CA ASP A 19 -2.46 0.84 7.00
C ASP A 19 -1.91 0.98 5.57
N ILE A 20 -1.96 -0.08 4.76
CA ILE A 20 -1.60 -0.05 3.34
C ILE A 20 -2.65 0.72 2.55
N TYR A 21 -3.94 0.48 2.80
CA TYR A 21 -5.03 1.18 2.12
C TYR A 21 -4.98 2.69 2.36
N ASP A 22 -4.72 3.11 3.60
CA ASP A 22 -4.61 4.53 3.93
C ASP A 22 -3.37 5.16 3.27
N GLN A 23 -2.26 4.42 3.12
CA GLN A 23 -1.09 4.87 2.36
C GLN A 23 -1.37 5.02 0.86
N VAL A 24 -2.14 4.09 0.26
CA VAL A 24 -2.54 4.18 -1.14
C VAL A 24 -3.41 5.41 -1.34
N SER A 25 -4.38 5.66 -0.45
CA SER A 25 -5.27 6.82 -0.55
C SER A 25 -4.47 8.13 -0.55
N ARG A 26 -3.51 8.29 0.37
CA ARG A 26 -2.62 9.47 0.41
C ARG A 26 -1.74 9.63 -0.83
N LYS A 27 -1.38 8.53 -1.49
CA LYS A 27 -0.57 8.56 -2.72
C LYS A 27 -1.39 8.80 -3.97
N ALA A 28 -2.66 8.40 -3.96
CA ALA A 28 -3.60 8.56 -5.05
C ALA A 28 -4.24 9.96 -5.06
N ASP A 29 -4.40 10.56 -3.87
CA ASP A 29 -4.81 11.96 -3.70
C ASP A 29 -3.69 12.91 -4.20
N THR A 30 -3.68 13.10 -5.51
CA THR A 30 -2.77 13.99 -6.23
C THR A 30 -3.59 15.06 -6.93
N GLN A 31 -2.95 16.21 -7.23
CA GLN A 31 -3.59 17.36 -7.87
C GLN A 31 -4.26 16.96 -9.20
N GLY A 32 -5.57 16.68 -9.16
CA GLY A 32 -6.38 16.29 -10.31
C GLY A 32 -7.36 15.13 -10.05
N VAL A 33 -7.14 14.31 -9.02
CA VAL A 33 -8.02 13.18 -8.68
C VAL A 33 -8.29 13.19 -7.18
N LYS A 34 -9.47 13.71 -6.79
CA LYS A 34 -9.96 13.62 -5.41
C LYS A 34 -10.57 12.24 -5.19
N ILE A 35 -9.77 11.28 -4.76
CA ILE A 35 -10.27 9.96 -4.35
C ILE A 35 -10.39 9.92 -2.83
N ASN A 36 -11.58 9.61 -2.32
CA ASN A 36 -11.79 9.45 -0.89
C ASN A 36 -11.13 8.14 -0.41
N VAL A 37 -10.80 8.07 0.88
CA VAL A 37 -10.29 6.86 1.56
C VAL A 37 -11.26 5.69 1.36
N ALA A 38 -12.57 5.94 1.47
CA ALA A 38 -13.59 4.90 1.28
C ALA A 38 -13.60 4.34 -0.16
N GLU A 39 -13.43 5.19 -1.15
CA GLU A 39 -13.36 4.79 -2.56
C GLU A 39 -12.07 4.03 -2.83
N THR A 40 -10.95 4.48 -2.27
CA THR A 40 -9.67 3.77 -2.37
C THR A 40 -9.77 2.35 -1.81
N LYS A 41 -10.41 2.19 -0.64
CA LYS A 41 -10.64 0.88 -0.02
C LYS A 41 -11.49 -0.03 -0.90
N ARG A 42 -12.55 0.51 -1.52
CA ARG A 42 -13.39 -0.24 -2.47
C ARG A 42 -12.61 -0.67 -3.71
N VAL A 43 -11.84 0.22 -4.32
CA VAL A 43 -11.03 -0.11 -5.50
C VAL A 43 -10.00 -1.21 -5.19
N LEU A 44 -9.36 -1.15 -4.02
CA LEU A 44 -8.41 -2.18 -3.60
C LEU A 44 -9.08 -3.51 -3.27
N ALA A 45 -10.29 -3.49 -2.68
CA ALA A 45 -11.08 -4.72 -2.49
C ALA A 45 -11.41 -5.36 -3.83
N CYS A 46 -11.98 -4.60 -4.77
CA CYS A 46 -12.28 -5.10 -6.13
C CYS A 46 -11.02 -5.60 -6.86
N PHE A 47 -9.86 -4.99 -6.63
CA PHE A 47 -8.60 -5.49 -7.18
C PHE A 47 -8.27 -6.90 -6.67
N PHE A 48 -8.46 -7.17 -5.37
CA PHE A 48 -8.26 -8.51 -4.81
C PHE A 48 -9.34 -9.49 -5.23
N ASP A 49 -10.60 -9.06 -5.33
CA ASP A 49 -11.70 -9.90 -5.84
C ASP A 49 -11.37 -10.38 -7.27
N VAL A 50 -10.89 -9.48 -8.14
CA VAL A 50 -10.46 -9.85 -9.49
C VAL A 50 -9.25 -10.79 -9.47
N LEU A 51 -8.32 -10.66 -8.51
CA LEU A 51 -7.20 -11.57 -8.39
C LEU A 51 -7.60 -12.95 -7.85
N GLU A 52 -8.67 -13.04 -7.07
CA GLU A 52 -9.22 -14.29 -6.52
C GLU A 52 -9.73 -15.23 -7.62
N ASP A 53 -10.22 -14.67 -8.74
CA ASP A 53 -10.66 -15.43 -9.91
C ASP A 53 -9.52 -16.17 -10.63
N TYR A 54 -8.26 -15.86 -10.32
CA TYR A 54 -7.08 -16.50 -10.92
C TYR A 54 -6.47 -17.55 -9.98
N LYS A 55 -5.70 -18.47 -10.57
CA LYS A 55 -4.82 -19.32 -9.77
C LYS A 55 -3.82 -18.46 -9.02
N ALA A 56 -3.50 -18.83 -7.78
CA ALA A 56 -2.62 -18.06 -6.90
C ALA A 56 -1.30 -17.65 -7.58
N VAL A 57 -0.68 -18.55 -8.36
CA VAL A 57 0.57 -18.28 -9.08
C VAL A 57 0.42 -17.14 -10.09
N ASP A 58 -0.66 -17.14 -10.85
CA ASP A 58 -0.94 -16.11 -11.86
C ASP A 58 -1.30 -14.77 -11.19
N ALA A 59 -2.08 -14.81 -10.10
CA ALA A 59 -2.40 -13.64 -9.29
C ALA A 59 -1.13 -12.95 -8.76
N PHE A 60 -0.17 -13.71 -8.23
CA PHE A 60 1.11 -13.17 -7.77
C PHE A 60 1.98 -12.64 -8.94
N ASP A 61 1.94 -13.26 -10.11
CA ASP A 61 2.63 -12.76 -11.30
C ASP A 61 2.10 -11.38 -11.75
N PHE A 62 0.77 -11.17 -11.71
CA PHE A 62 0.19 -9.85 -11.97
C PHE A 62 0.65 -8.79 -10.95
N VAL A 63 0.71 -9.14 -9.67
CA VAL A 63 1.26 -8.26 -8.62
C VAL A 63 2.73 -7.94 -8.90
N ALA A 64 3.55 -8.93 -9.24
CA ALA A 64 4.97 -8.74 -9.55
C ALA A 64 5.17 -7.81 -10.77
N LYS A 65 4.40 -8.00 -11.84
CA LYS A 65 4.37 -7.11 -13.02
C LYS A 65 3.95 -5.69 -12.64
N GLY A 66 2.94 -5.55 -11.79
CA GLY A 66 2.48 -4.26 -11.26
C GLY A 66 3.58 -3.52 -10.49
N LEU A 67 4.30 -4.22 -9.62
CA LEU A 67 5.44 -3.67 -8.86
C LEU A 67 6.59 -3.23 -9.79
N LYS A 68 6.93 -4.04 -10.81
CA LYS A 68 7.93 -3.66 -11.83
C LYS A 68 7.56 -2.36 -12.54
N ARG A 69 6.29 -2.22 -12.95
CA ARG A 69 5.78 -1.00 -13.58
C ARG A 69 5.80 0.20 -12.63
N ALA A 70 5.47 0.00 -11.35
CA ALA A 70 5.54 1.06 -10.34
C ALA A 70 6.97 1.54 -10.11
N GLY A 71 7.96 0.64 -10.11
CA GLY A 71 9.38 0.98 -10.06
C GLY A 71 9.84 1.87 -11.22
N GLY A 72 9.27 1.69 -12.41
CA GLY A 72 9.54 2.53 -13.58
C GLY A 72 9.01 3.97 -13.46
N ARG A 73 7.90 4.20 -12.74
CA ARG A 73 7.34 5.55 -12.52
C ARG A 73 8.11 6.40 -11.50
N ARG A 74 9.00 5.78 -10.73
CA ARG A 74 9.80 6.44 -9.68
C ARG A 74 11.14 6.98 -10.20
N ARG A 75 11.45 6.79 -11.48
CA ARG A 75 12.66 7.27 -12.15
C ARG A 75 12.32 8.38 -13.12
#